data_AF-A0A5J4S4E4-F1
#
_entry.id   AF-A0A5J4S4E4-F1
#
_cell.length_a   1.000
_cell.length_b   1.000
_cell.length_c   1.000
_cell.angle_alpha   90.00
_cell.angle_beta   90.00
_cell.angle_gamma   90.00
#
_symmetry.space_group_name_H-M   'P 1'
#
loop_
_entity.id
_entity.type
_entity.pdbx_description
1 polymer ?
#
loop_
_entity_poly.entity_id
_entity_poly.type
_entity_poly.pdbx_seq_one_letter_code
_entity_poly.pdbx_strand_id
1 'polypeptide(L)' 'MSEKQEYWFVARTRRNREFALRDSLKKLEVGYFLPTRVIVRQLRCRHVRVEVPSICV' A
#
# COMPACT_ATOMS: atom_id res chain seq x y z
N MET A 1 -18.23 -26.77 -13.08
CA MET A 1 -17.66 -26.25 -11.82
C MET A 1 -16.41 -25.49 -12.21
N SER A 2 -16.53 -24.22 -12.57
CA SER A 2 -15.38 -23.46 -13.07
C SER A 2 -14.48 -23.08 -11.90
N GLU A 3 -13.26 -23.61 -11.87
CA GLU A 3 -12.21 -23.17 -10.96
C GLU A 3 -12.02 -21.67 -11.14
N LYS A 4 -12.32 -20.88 -10.11
CA LYS A 4 -11.98 -19.46 -10.09
C LYS A 4 -10.47 -19.38 -9.99
N GLN A 5 -9.81 -19.11 -11.11
CA GLN A 5 -8.38 -18.88 -11.15
C GLN A 5 -8.07 -17.55 -10.45
N GLU A 6 -7.26 -17.59 -9.39
CA GLU A 6 -6.75 -16.40 -8.71
C GLU A 6 -5.57 -15.84 -9.50
N TYR A 7 -5.76 -14.64 -10.05
CA TYR A 7 -4.73 -13.91 -10.78
C TYR A 7 -4.24 -12.72 -9.95
N TRP A 8 -2.92 -12.62 -9.81
CA TRP A 8 -2.27 -11.47 -9.20
C TRP A 8 -1.78 -10.52 -10.27
N PHE A 9 -2.21 -9.26 -10.18
CA PHE A 9 -1.80 -8.20 -11.09
C PHE A 9 -0.88 -7.22 -10.38
N VAL A 10 0.16 -6.76 -11.08
CA VAL A 10 1.03 -5.70 -10.61
C VAL A 10 0.70 -4.42 -11.37
N ALA A 11 0.36 -3.37 -10.64
CA ALA A 11 0.07 -2.06 -11.20
C ALA A 11 1.04 -1.02 -10.66
N ARG A 12 1.44 -0.08 -11.52
CA ARG A 12 2.19 1.11 -11.10
C ARG A 12 1.23 2.19 -10.64
N THR A 13 1.59 2.85 -9.56
CA THR A 13 0.80 3.94 -8.98
C THR A 13 1.55 5.25 -9.13
N ARG A 14 0.82 6.38 -9.14
CA ARG A 14 1.45 7.70 -9.13
C ARG A 14 2.02 7.95 -7.73
N ARG A 15 3.15 8.65 -7.66
CA ARG A 15 3.80 9.05 -6.40
C ARG A 15 2.77 9.64 -5.41
N ASN A 16 2.82 9.18 -4.16
CA ASN A 16 1.96 9.61 -3.05
C ASN A 16 0.46 9.26 -3.20
N ARG A 17 0.08 8.37 -4.13
CA ARG A 17 -1.32 7.87 -4.27
C ARG A 17 -1.51 6.46 -3.70
N GLU A 18 -0.47 5.84 -3.19
CA GLU A 18 -0.45 4.48 -2.68
C GLU A 18 -1.50 4.28 -1.57
N PHE A 19 -1.54 5.20 -0.59
CA PHE A 19 -2.51 5.13 0.52
C PHE A 19 -3.95 5.40 0.11
N ALA A 20 -4.18 6.34 -0.81
CA ALA A 20 -5.52 6.60 -1.34
C ALA A 20 -6.05 5.41 -2.15
N LEU A 21 -5.17 4.70 -2.85
CA LEU A 21 -5.51 3.47 -3.55
C LEU A 21 -5.84 2.34 -2.57
N ARG A 22 -5.06 2.19 -1.49
CA ARG A 22 -5.38 1.24 -0.41
C ARG A 22 -6.80 1.44 0.11
N ASP A 23 -7.17 2.68 0.42
CA ASP A 23 -8.51 2.99 0.96
C ASP A 23 -9.61 2.70 -0.08
N SER A 24 -9.33 2.94 -1.35
CA SER A 24 -10.26 2.64 -2.46
C SER A 24 -10.41 1.13 -2.68
N LEU A 25 -9.31 0.37 -2.66
CA LEU A 25 -9.32 -1.08 -2.82
C LEU A 25 -10.01 -1.77 -1.65
N LYS A 26 -9.85 -1.24 -0.43
CA LYS A 26 -10.58 -1.72 0.75
C LYS A 26 -12.09 -1.55 0.61
N LYS A 27 -12.57 -0.48 -0.02
CA LYS A 27 -14.00 -0.28 -0.31
C LYS A 27 -14.54 -1.24 -1.37
N LEU A 28 -13.68 -1.69 -2.29
CA LEU A 28 -14.03 -2.63 -3.35
C LEU A 28 -13.86 -4.10 -2.91
N GLU A 29 -13.44 -4.35 -1.67
CA GLU A 29 -13.17 -5.69 -1.11
C GLU A 29 -12.21 -6.54 -1.96
N VAL A 30 -11.32 -5.87 -2.71
CA VAL A 30 -10.30 -6.54 -3.53
C VAL A 30 -9.11 -6.88 -2.66
N GLY A 31 -8.59 -8.11 -2.77
CA GLY A 31 -7.32 -8.49 -2.16
C GLY A 31 -6.18 -7.67 -2.74
N TYR A 32 -5.43 -6.95 -1.90
CA TYR A 32 -4.32 -6.12 -2.34
C TYR A 32 -3.07 -6.33 -1.48
N PHE A 33 -1.91 -6.17 -2.11
CA PHE A 33 -0.63 -6.12 -1.44
C PHE A 33 0.05 -4.80 -1.78
N LEU A 34 0.29 -3.97 -0.77
CA LEU A 34 1.09 -2.76 -0.90
C LEU A 34 2.43 -2.95 -0.19
N PRO A 35 3.57 -2.78 -0.89
CA PRO A 35 4.88 -2.89 -0.28
C PRO A 35 5.18 -1.62 0.53
N THR A 36 4.67 -1.52 1.75
CA THR A 36 4.97 -0.44 2.71
C THR A 36 5.92 -0.89 3.81
N ARG A 37 6.68 0.05 4.38
CA ARG A 37 7.54 -0.15 5.55
C ARG A 37 7.20 0.89 6.60
N VAL A 38 7.19 0.50 7.86
CA VAL A 38 7.05 1.44 8.97
C VAL A 38 8.43 1.94 9.36
N ILE A 39 8.66 3.25 9.22
CA ILE A 39 9.87 3.90 9.69
C ILE A 39 9.57 4.77 10.90
N VAL A 40 10.54 4.90 11.81
CA VAL A 40 10.44 5.85 12.91
C VAL A 40 11.12 7.15 12.47
N ARG A 41 10.34 8.23 12.33
CA ARG A 41 10.89 9.58 12.12
C ARG A 41 11.08 10.26 13.47
N GLN A 42 12.29 10.71 13.73
CA GLN A 42 12.57 11.62 14.84
C GLN A 42 12.22 13.05 14.42
N LEU A 43 11.31 13.67 15.18
CA LEU A 43 11.10 15.12 15.20
C LEU A 43 11.80 15.68 16.45
N ARG A 44 11.94 17.00 16.51
CA ARG A 44 12.69 17.71 17.58
C ARG A 44 12.36 17.24 19.00
N CYS A 45 11.12 16.86 19.29
CA CYS A 45 10.68 16.47 20.64
C CYS A 45 9.97 15.11 20.69
N ARG A 46 9.78 14.41 19.56
CA ARG A 46 8.97 13.18 19.51
C ARG A 46 9.35 12.25 18.38
N HIS A 47 9.12 10.96 18.59
CA HIS A 47 9.23 9.93 17.55
C HIS A 47 7.85 9.65 16.97
N VAL A 48 7.73 9.67 15.65
CA VAL A 48 6.50 9.32 14.95
C VAL A 48 6.76 8.11 14.06
N ARG A 49 5.93 7.08 14.21
CA ARG A 49 5.92 5.94 13.29
C ARG A 49 5.14 6.35 12.04
N VAL A 50 5.80 6.29 10.89
CA VAL A 50 5.22 6.67 9.61
C VAL A 50 5.35 5.49 8.65
N GLU A 51 4.24 5.09 8.04
CA GLU A 51 4.25 4.15 6.92
C GLU A 51 4.78 4.86 5.69
N VAL A 52 5.75 4.26 5.02
CA VAL A 52 6.34 4.76 3.78
C VAL A 52 6.33 3.66 2.74
N PRO A 53 5.90 3.93 1.49
CA PRO A 53 6.03 2.97 0.40
C PRO A 53 7.50 2.62 0.19
N SER A 54 7.80 1.33 0.17
CA SER A 54 9.17 0.82 0.08
C SER A 54 9.71 0.75 -1.35
N ILE A 55 8.81 0.79 -2.33
CA ILE A 55 9.11 0.76 -3.75
C ILE A 55 8.54 2.06 -4.33
N CYS A 56 9.41 3.04 -4.57
CA CYS A 56 9.11 4.22 -5.37
C CYS A 56 9.74 3.99 -6.75
N VAL A 57 8.92 3.69 -7.76
CA VAL A 57 9.34 3.63 -9.17
C VAL A 57 8.90 4.91 -9.86
#